data_AF-K9UQ81-F1
#
_entry.id   AF-K9UQ81-F1
#
_cell.length_a   1.000
_cell.length_b   1.000
_cell.length_c   1.000
_cell.angle_alpha   90.00
_cell.angle_beta   90.00
_cell.angle_gamma   90.00
#
_symmetry.space_group_name_H-M   'P 1'
#
loop_
_entity.id
_entity.type
_entity.pdbx_description
1 polymer ?
#
loop_
_entity_poly.entity_id
_entity_poly.type
_entity_poly.pdbx_seq_one_letter_code
_entity_poly.pdbx_strand_id
1 'polypeptide(L)' 'MQTAIVKYQIGSYSGKMNVLVDENNPNDVVIEKAKAQLFKEAGTTLPMENVSFTILDRIDKVRDS' A
#
# COMPACT_ATOMS: atom_id res chain seq x y z
N MET A 1 8.03 3.65 -13.11
CA MET A 1 8.16 3.21 -11.68
C MET A 1 7.56 4.31 -10.80
N GLN A 2 6.58 3.96 -9.97
CA GLN A 2 5.71 4.88 -9.25
C GLN A 2 5.70 4.55 -7.74
N THR A 3 5.45 5.56 -6.90
CA THR A 3 5.20 5.37 -5.46
C THR A 3 3.73 5.60 -5.17
N ALA A 4 3.03 4.56 -4.71
CA ALA A 4 1.65 4.68 -4.25
C ALA A 4 1.63 4.95 -2.74
N ILE A 5 0.87 5.96 -2.31
CA ILE A 5 0.59 6.24 -0.90
C ILE A 5 -0.69 5.50 -0.54
N VAL A 6 -0.57 4.47 0.30
CA VAL A 6 -1.70 3.64 0.71
C VAL A 6 -2.00 3.88 2.18
N LYS A 7 -3.23 4.28 2.49
CA LYS A 7 -3.75 4.25 3.85
C LYS A 7 -4.20 2.83 4.17
N TYR A 8 -3.86 2.33 5.34
CA TYR A 8 -4.42 1.11 5.88
C TYR A 8 -5.10 1.41 7.22
N GLN A 9 -6.14 0.64 7.54
CA GLN A 9 -6.84 0.72 8.82
C GLN A 9 -7.08 -0.68 9.33
N ILE A 10 -6.72 -0.93 10.59
CA ILE A 10 -6.85 -2.20 11.30
C ILE A 10 -7.64 -1.93 12.59
N GLY A 11 -8.93 -2.26 12.60
CA GLY A 11 -9.80 -1.87 13.70
C GLY A 11 -9.83 -0.35 13.91
N SER A 12 -9.40 0.13 15.08
CA SER A 12 -9.26 1.57 15.40
C SER A 12 -7.93 2.18 14.97
N TYR A 13 -6.93 1.38 14.61
CA TYR A 13 -5.61 1.87 14.19
C TYR A 13 -5.64 2.23 12.71
N SER A 14 -5.03 3.36 12.34
CA SER A 14 -4.83 3.71 10.94
C SER A 14 -3.42 4.23 10.70
N GLY A 15 -2.86 3.85 9.57
CA GLY A 15 -1.53 4.25 9.15
C GLY A 15 -1.50 4.56 7.66
N LYS A 16 -0.36 5.09 7.21
CA LYS A 16 -0.05 5.26 5.79
C LYS A 16 1.26 4.57 5.49
N MET A 17 1.38 4.03 4.30
CA MET A 17 2.60 3.41 3.81
C MET A 17 2.86 3.77 2.36
N ASN A 18 4.14 3.83 2.00
CA ASN A 18 4.58 4.04 0.63
C ASN A 18 4.90 2.69 0.01
N VAL A 19 4.26 2.39 -1.12
CA VAL A 19 4.39 1.13 -1.84
C VAL A 19 4.99 1.42 -3.21
N LEU A 20 6.12 0.78 -3.51
CA LEU A 20 6.76 0.90 -4.81
C LEU A 20 6.04 -0.01 -5.82
N VAL A 21 5.49 0.59 -6.87
CA VAL A 21 4.67 -0.10 -7.87
C VAL A 21 5.06 0.32 -9.29
N ASP A 22 4.67 -0.48 -10.28
CA ASP A 22 4.75 -0.03 -11.66
C ASP A 22 3.61 0.95 -11.95
N GLU A 23 3.84 1.93 -12.82
CA GLU A 23 2.82 2.90 -13.23
C GLU A 23 1.59 2.24 -13.87
N ASN A 24 1.79 1.09 -14.54
CA ASN A 24 0.73 0.32 -15.17
C ASN A 24 0.05 -0.67 -14.22
N ASN A 25 0.47 -0.74 -12.94
CA ASN A 25 -0.17 -1.65 -11.99
C ASN A 25 -1.60 -1.16 -11.65
N PRO A 26 -2.62 -2.02 -11.85
CA PRO A 26 -3.99 -1.69 -11.46
C PRO A 26 -4.08 -1.56 -9.93
N ASN A 27 -5.11 -0.84 -9.46
CA ASN A 27 -5.30 -0.56 -8.03
C ASN A 27 -5.28 -1.83 -7.17
N ASP A 28 -5.87 -2.93 -7.64
CA ASP A 28 -5.93 -4.19 -6.89
C ASP A 28 -4.53 -4.76 -6.65
N VAL A 29 -3.65 -4.71 -7.65
CA VAL A 29 -2.25 -5.15 -7.53
C VAL A 29 -1.47 -4.25 -6.56
N VAL A 30 -1.76 -2.94 -6.54
CA VAL A 30 -1.15 -2.02 -5.58
C VAL A 30 -1.58 -2.35 -4.15
N ILE A 31 -2.86 -2.68 -3.93
CA ILE A 31 -3.37 -3.09 -2.62
C ILE A 31 -2.79 -4.43 -2.18
N GLU A 32 -2.65 -5.41 -3.07
CA GLU A 32 -2.02 -6.70 -2.73
C GLU A 32 -0.54 -6.52 -2.34
N LYS A 33 0.18 -5.62 -3.01
CA LYS A 33 1.55 -5.25 -2.60
C LYS A 33 1.58 -4.53 -1.25
N ALA A 34 0.63 -3.61 -1.00
CA ALA A 34 0.51 -2.92 0.29
C ALA A 34 0.25 -3.91 1.43
N LYS A 35 -0.67 -4.87 1.23
CA LYS A 35 -0.93 -5.97 2.14
C LYS A 35 0.37 -6.74 2.42
N ALA A 36 1.02 -7.26 1.39
CA ALA A 36 2.23 -8.07 1.54
C ALA A 36 3.33 -7.34 2.31
N GLN A 37 3.52 -6.04 2.04
CA GLN A 37 4.47 -5.21 2.77
C GLN A 37 4.06 -5.03 4.24
N LEU A 38 2.79 -4.75 4.52
CA LEU A 38 2.29 -4.56 5.87
C LEU A 38 2.41 -5.84 6.71
N PHE A 39 2.10 -7.01 6.15
CA PHE A 39 2.32 -8.30 6.83
C PHE A 39 3.80 -8.55 7.12
N LYS A 40 4.69 -8.19 6.19
CA LYS A 40 6.13 -8.32 6.38
C LYS A 40 6.64 -7.39 7.49
N GLU A 41 6.16 -6.16 7.55
CA GLU A 41 6.53 -5.16 8.57
C GLU A 41 5.96 -5.50 9.95
N ALA A 42 4.72 -6.01 10.01
CA ALA A 42 4.09 -6.41 11.27
C ALA A 42 4.73 -7.65 11.91
N GLY A 43 5.41 -8.50 11.13
CA GLY A 43 6.06 -9.72 11.62
C GLY A 43 5.09 -10.77 12.18
N THR A 44 3.79 -10.61 11.95
CA THR A 44 2.73 -11.47 12.46
C THR A 44 1.52 -11.48 11.52
N THR A 45 0.59 -12.41 11.74
CA THR A 45 -0.69 -12.45 11.04
C THR A 45 -1.59 -11.34 11.56
N LEU A 46 -1.89 -10.37 10.70
CA LEU A 46 -2.89 -9.34 10.97
C LEU A 46 -4.31 -9.91 10.82
N PRO A 47 -5.30 -9.40 11.58
CA PRO A 47 -6.69 -9.82 11.47
C PRO A 47 -7.27 -9.34 10.13
N MET A 48 -7.11 -10.15 9.09
CA MET A 48 -7.42 -9.80 7.69
C MET A 48 -8.85 -9.27 7.50
N GLU A 49 -9.80 -9.78 8.27
CA GLU A 49 -11.21 -9.39 8.23
C GLU A 49 -11.46 -7.93 8.63
N ASN A 50 -10.52 -7.32 9.37
CA ASN A 50 -10.62 -5.94 9.86
C ASN A 50 -9.60 -4.99 9.23
N VAL A 51 -8.97 -5.40 8.10
CA VAL A 51 -8.00 -4.54 7.41
C VAL A 51 -8.60 -3.96 6.13
N SER A 52 -8.74 -2.64 6.10
CA SER A 52 -9.11 -1.91 4.89
C SER A 52 -7.92 -1.15 4.33
N PHE A 53 -7.76 -1.14 3.00
CA PHE A 53 -6.73 -0.39 2.29
C PHE A 53 -7.37 0.62 1.35
N THR A 54 -6.78 1.80 1.26
CA THR A 54 -7.22 2.86 0.36
C THR A 54 -6.01 3.53 -0.26
N ILE A 55 -5.95 3.55 -1.58
CA ILE A 55 -4.92 4.30 -2.30
C ILE A 55 -5.31 5.78 -2.21
N LEU A 56 -4.46 6.58 -1.57
CA LEU A 56 -4.66 8.02 -1.43
C LEU A 56 -4.09 8.78 -2.62
N ASP A 57 -2.91 8.38 -3.07
CA ASP A 57 -2.19 9.06 -4.13
C ASP A 57 -1.20 8.11 -4.83
N ARG A 58 -0.77 8.50 -6.02
CA ARG A 58 0.17 7.79 -6.88
C ARG A 58 1.12 8.82 -7.48
N ILE A 59 2.36 8.81 -7.01
CA ILE A 59 3.39 9.77 -7.39
C ILE A 59 4.36 9.09 -8.36
N ASP A 60 4.37 9.55 -9.61
CA ASP A 60 5.40 9.14 -10.55
C ASP A 60 6.74 9.67 -10.08
N LYS A 61 7.76 8.81 -10.02
CA LYS A 61 9.13 9.33 -9.97
C LYS A 61 9.34 10.00 -11.32
N VAL A 62 9.30 11.33 -11.34
CA VAL A 62 9.74 12.12 -12.49
C VAL A 62 11.11 11.57 -12.87
N ARG A 63 11.21 10.98 -14.07
CA ARG A 63 12.50 10.71 -14.67
C ARG A 63 13.07 12.09 -14.98
N ASP A 64 13.96 12.60 -14.11
CA ASP A 64 14.84 13.69 -14.50
C ASP A 64 15.45 13.30 -15.85
N SER A 65 15.15 14.14 -16.84
CA SER A 65 15.43 13.93 -18.26
C SER A 65 16.89 14.25 -18.57
#